data_AF-A0A7J6RMG3-F1
#
_entry.id   AF-A0A7J6RMG3-F1
#
_cell.length_a   1.000
_cell.length_b   1.000
_cell.length_c   1.000
_cell.angle_alpha   90.00
_cell.angle_beta   90.00
_cell.angle_gamma   90.00
#
_symmetry.space_group_name_H-M   'P 1'
#
loop_
_entity.id
_entity.type
_entity.pdbx_description
1 polymer ?
#
loop_
_entity_poly.entity_id
_entity_poly.type
_entity_poly.pdbx_seq_one_letter_code
_entity_poly.pdbx_strand_id
1 'polypeptide(L)'
;RQEALKFIVHFVGDAHQPMHIGRPADLGGNRIKVHLGFGKKRSTNLHSTWDSKMIYEFQDQGELADGEPSWTITEKAVSDELEKGGRYAGDVDDWVEDCEKYGLDVCVDEWLSESSQAACEYGYRYVNGSMILDHDFVPVEYYNDRIEVVKEQLAKGGIRLTWLLNTLFADPEVTPTPVAVDCAEADKKCEISYPGSYCKYWQSTPVCFGSNERCSC
;
A
#
# COMPACT_ATOMS: atom_id res chain seq x y z
N ARG A 1 22.71 -10.25 -5.78
CA ARG A 1 22.25 -8.94 -6.34
C ARG A 1 20.98 -9.10 -7.18
N GLN A 2 20.91 -10.02 -8.15
CA GLN A 2 19.68 -10.25 -8.94
C GLN A 2 18.47 -10.65 -8.09
N GLU A 3 18.65 -11.55 -7.12
CA GLU A 3 17.56 -11.95 -6.20
C GLU A 3 17.07 -10.78 -5.36
N ALA A 4 17.98 -9.98 -4.79
CA ALA A 4 17.63 -8.80 -4.01
C ALA A 4 16.79 -7.79 -4.82
N LEU A 5 17.14 -7.55 -6.08
CA LEU A 5 16.34 -6.68 -6.95
C LEU A 5 14.94 -7.22 -7.18
N LYS A 6 14.81 -8.54 -7.44
CA LYS A 6 13.48 -9.17 -7.60
C LYS A 6 12.64 -9.04 -6.33
N PHE A 7 13.25 -9.24 -5.16
CA PHE A 7 12.58 -9.07 -3.88
C PHE A 7 12.13 -7.63 -3.64
N ILE A 8 12.99 -6.64 -3.92
CA ILE A 8 12.62 -5.21 -3.76
C ILE A 8 11.44 -4.86 -4.68
N VAL A 9 11.51 -5.22 -5.96
CA VAL A 9 10.42 -4.95 -6.91
C VAL A 9 9.11 -5.61 -6.45
N HIS A 10 9.17 -6.84 -5.95
CA HIS A 10 7.99 -7.56 -5.49
C HIS A 10 7.42 -6.98 -4.20
N PHE A 11 8.27 -6.76 -3.18
CA PHE A 11 7.83 -6.31 -1.87
C PHE A 11 7.33 -4.87 -1.86
N VAL A 12 7.85 -3.98 -2.73
CA VAL A 12 7.28 -2.64 -2.88
C VAL A 12 5.85 -2.75 -3.44
N GLY A 13 5.60 -3.64 -4.39
CA GLY A 13 4.25 -3.92 -4.88
C GLY A 13 3.32 -4.45 -3.76
N ASP A 14 3.78 -5.44 -3.00
CA ASP A 14 3.03 -6.03 -1.90
C ASP A 14 2.75 -5.03 -0.76
N ALA A 15 3.67 -4.11 -0.47
CA ALA A 15 3.49 -3.07 0.54
C ALA A 15 2.34 -2.10 0.20
N HIS A 16 1.98 -2.00 -1.08
CA HIS A 16 0.87 -1.20 -1.59
C HIS A 16 -0.40 -2.03 -1.83
N GLN A 17 -0.40 -3.33 -1.54
CA GLN A 17 -1.60 -4.16 -1.59
C GLN A 17 -2.31 -4.08 -0.23
N PRO A 18 -3.47 -3.41 -0.11
CA PRO A 18 -4.11 -3.18 1.20
C PRO A 18 -4.30 -4.47 2.04
N MET A 19 -4.72 -5.55 1.39
CA MET A 19 -4.98 -6.83 2.06
C MET A 19 -3.70 -7.57 2.48
N HIS A 20 -2.52 -7.21 1.99
CA HIS A 20 -1.24 -7.69 2.54
C HIS A 20 -0.96 -7.07 3.92
N ILE A 21 -1.48 -5.86 4.20
CA ILE A 21 -1.42 -5.19 5.51
C ILE A 21 -2.77 -5.28 6.24
N GLY A 22 -3.45 -6.40 6.02
CA GLY A 22 -4.76 -6.71 6.57
C GLY A 22 -4.72 -7.30 7.98
N ARG A 23 -5.88 -7.83 8.43
CA ARG A 23 -6.04 -8.30 9.81
C ARG A 23 -5.38 -9.67 10.01
N PRO A 24 -4.65 -9.90 11.12
CA PRO A 24 -4.08 -11.21 11.39
C PRO A 24 -5.12 -12.32 11.56
N ALA A 25 -6.30 -12.00 12.13
CA ALA A 25 -7.34 -12.98 12.45
C ALA A 25 -7.92 -13.69 11.22
N ASP A 26 -7.99 -12.97 10.09
CA ASP A 26 -8.51 -13.46 8.81
C ASP A 26 -7.42 -13.72 7.76
N LEU A 27 -6.14 -13.60 8.16
CA LEU A 27 -4.97 -13.74 7.29
C LEU A 27 -5.02 -12.76 6.11
N GLY A 28 -5.33 -11.49 6.40
CA GLY A 28 -5.45 -10.45 5.37
C GLY A 28 -6.61 -10.70 4.42
N GLY A 29 -7.75 -11.18 4.94
CA GLY A 29 -8.95 -11.49 4.15
C GLY A 29 -8.95 -12.86 3.46
N ASN A 30 -7.90 -13.66 3.56
CA ASN A 30 -7.86 -15.01 2.97
C ASN A 30 -8.94 -15.94 3.55
N ARG A 31 -9.34 -15.73 4.82
CA ARG A 31 -10.39 -16.52 5.48
C ARG A 31 -11.82 -16.02 5.20
N ILE A 32 -11.98 -14.88 4.54
CA ILE A 32 -13.28 -14.30 4.21
C ILE A 32 -13.61 -14.73 2.77
N LYS A 33 -14.38 -15.81 2.64
CA LYS A 33 -14.85 -16.28 1.32
C LYS A 33 -15.95 -15.37 0.84
N VAL A 34 -15.96 -15.06 -0.46
CA VAL A 34 -16.95 -14.15 -1.05
C VAL A 34 -17.43 -14.64 -2.40
N HIS A 35 -18.63 -14.21 -2.76
CA HIS A 35 -19.23 -14.40 -4.06
C HIS A 35 -19.27 -13.08 -4.83
N LEU A 36 -18.54 -12.98 -5.93
CA LEU A 36 -18.39 -11.74 -6.69
C LEU A 36 -19.57 -11.51 -7.66
N GLY A 37 -20.14 -10.31 -7.61
CA GLY A 37 -21.08 -9.76 -8.57
C GLY A 37 -20.43 -9.34 -9.89
N PHE A 38 -19.11 -9.40 -9.97
CA PHE A 38 -18.30 -9.12 -11.15
C PHE A 38 -17.39 -10.32 -11.51
N GLY A 39 -16.90 -10.32 -12.75
CA GLY A 39 -15.95 -11.30 -13.28
C GLY A 39 -16.45 -12.72 -13.52
N LYS A 40 -15.60 -13.53 -14.17
CA LYS A 40 -15.95 -14.89 -14.62
C LYS A 40 -15.96 -15.90 -13.48
N LYS A 41 -14.96 -15.88 -12.59
CA LYS A 41 -14.90 -16.77 -11.43
C LYS A 41 -15.55 -16.10 -10.22
N ARG A 42 -16.80 -16.49 -9.98
CA ARG A 42 -17.67 -15.86 -8.98
C ARG A 42 -17.34 -16.22 -7.54
N SER A 43 -16.61 -17.30 -7.26
CA SER A 43 -16.26 -17.71 -5.89
C SER A 43 -14.76 -17.53 -5.64
N THR A 44 -14.41 -16.84 -4.56
CA THR A 44 -13.02 -16.57 -4.16
C THR A 44 -12.96 -16.17 -2.67
N ASN A 45 -11.87 -15.55 -2.24
CA ASN A 45 -11.77 -14.88 -0.94
C ASN A 45 -11.41 -13.40 -1.13
N LEU A 46 -11.65 -12.59 -0.09
CA LEU A 46 -11.46 -11.14 -0.15
C LEU A 46 -10.03 -10.74 -0.50
N HIS A 47 -9.02 -11.46 0.00
CA HIS A 47 -7.61 -11.20 -0.35
C HIS A 47 -7.37 -11.31 -1.85
N SER A 48 -7.75 -12.46 -2.44
CA SER A 48 -7.61 -12.72 -3.87
C SER A 48 -8.45 -11.76 -4.72
N THR A 49 -9.56 -11.25 -4.18
CA THR A 49 -10.34 -10.20 -4.85
C THR A 49 -9.50 -8.97 -5.13
N TRP A 50 -8.74 -8.51 -4.13
CA TRP A 50 -7.84 -7.35 -4.21
C TRP A 50 -6.55 -7.64 -4.98
N ASP A 51 -5.93 -8.82 -4.80
CA ASP A 51 -4.70 -9.20 -5.52
C ASP A 51 -4.87 -9.24 -7.04
N SER A 52 -6.03 -9.70 -7.50
CA SER A 52 -6.14 -10.18 -8.88
C SER A 52 -7.51 -10.01 -9.51
N LYS A 53 -8.61 -10.25 -8.78
CA LYS A 53 -9.93 -10.30 -9.45
C LYS A 53 -10.37 -8.94 -9.98
N MET A 54 -10.11 -7.87 -9.23
CA MET A 54 -10.43 -6.52 -9.70
C MET A 54 -9.56 -6.12 -10.89
N ILE A 55 -8.29 -6.52 -10.94
CA ILE A 55 -7.37 -6.12 -12.02
C ILE A 55 -7.61 -6.94 -13.31
N TYR A 56 -7.78 -8.26 -13.19
CA TYR A 56 -7.73 -9.17 -14.34
C TYR A 56 -9.09 -9.73 -14.77
N GLU A 57 -10.08 -9.74 -13.90
CA GLU A 57 -11.33 -10.45 -14.14
C GLU A 57 -12.53 -9.54 -14.34
N PHE A 58 -12.38 -8.21 -14.28
CA PHE A 58 -13.48 -7.33 -14.61
C PHE A 58 -13.90 -7.54 -16.07
N GLN A 59 -15.14 -7.96 -16.27
CA GLN A 59 -15.77 -7.92 -17.59
C GLN A 59 -16.48 -6.59 -17.69
N ASP A 60 -15.88 -5.67 -18.42
CA ASP A 60 -16.68 -4.66 -19.09
C ASP A 60 -17.65 -5.38 -20.03
N GLN A 61 -18.81 -4.79 -20.26
CA GLN A 61 -19.78 -5.26 -21.25
C GLN A 61 -19.30 -5.03 -22.70
N GLY A 62 -18.01 -4.73 -22.89
CA GLY A 62 -17.32 -4.69 -24.17
C GLY A 62 -16.16 -5.68 -24.16
N GLU A 63 -16.08 -6.51 -25.19
CA GLU A 63 -14.82 -7.14 -25.55
C GLU A 63 -13.77 -6.04 -25.65
N LEU A 64 -12.64 -6.18 -24.94
CA LEU A 64 -11.46 -5.42 -25.28
C LEU A 64 -11.26 -5.59 -26.78
N ALA A 65 -11.11 -4.48 -27.49
CA ALA A 65 -10.56 -4.57 -28.83
C ALA A 65 -9.25 -5.38 -28.73
N ASP A 66 -8.85 -6.00 -29.84
CA ASP A 66 -7.51 -6.57 -30.01
C ASP A 66 -7.11 -7.83 -29.22
N GLY A 67 -7.82 -8.28 -28.19
CA GLY A 67 -7.35 -9.42 -27.37
C GLY A 67 -6.22 -9.07 -26.39
N GLU A 68 -6.08 -7.79 -26.06
CA GLU A 68 -5.18 -7.30 -25.01
C GLU A 68 -5.58 -7.85 -23.63
N PRO A 69 -4.61 -8.15 -22.75
CA PRO A 69 -4.90 -8.56 -21.38
C PRO A 69 -5.63 -7.46 -20.60
N SER A 70 -6.66 -7.81 -19.80
CA SER A 70 -7.44 -6.84 -19.00
C SER A 70 -6.65 -5.89 -18.11
N TRP A 71 -5.41 -6.24 -17.73
CA TRP A 71 -4.56 -5.37 -16.91
C TRP A 71 -3.98 -4.18 -17.68
N THR A 72 -3.88 -4.23 -19.01
CA THR A 72 -3.36 -3.12 -19.82
C THR A 72 -4.28 -1.91 -19.77
N ILE A 73 -5.58 -2.10 -19.51
CA ILE A 73 -6.53 -1.02 -19.22
C ILE A 73 -6.12 -0.30 -17.93
N THR A 74 -5.77 -1.06 -16.89
CA THR A 74 -5.40 -0.52 -15.58
C THR A 74 -4.06 0.19 -15.66
N GLU A 75 -3.07 -0.43 -16.32
CA GLU A 75 -1.77 0.20 -16.59
C GLU A 75 -1.94 1.49 -17.39
N LYS A 76 -2.62 1.45 -18.52
CA LYS A 76 -2.83 2.62 -19.38
C LYS A 76 -3.56 3.73 -18.63
N ALA A 77 -4.57 3.39 -17.84
CA ALA A 77 -5.27 4.35 -17.00
C ALA A 77 -4.32 4.98 -15.99
N VAL A 78 -3.53 4.19 -15.27
CA VAL A 78 -2.55 4.71 -14.28
C VAL A 78 -1.52 5.62 -14.95
N SER A 79 -0.94 5.21 -16.08
CA SER A 79 0.04 6.03 -16.81
C SER A 79 -0.57 7.33 -17.36
N ASP A 80 -1.79 7.28 -17.90
CA ASP A 80 -2.49 8.47 -18.39
C ASP A 80 -2.78 9.44 -17.21
N GLU A 81 -3.16 8.93 -16.04
CA GLU A 81 -3.41 9.74 -14.84
C GLU A 81 -2.14 10.39 -14.27
N LEU A 82 -0.98 9.75 -14.42
CA LEU A 82 0.33 10.26 -13.98
C LEU A 82 0.92 11.28 -14.97
N GLU A 83 0.94 10.98 -16.27
CA GLU A 83 1.73 11.75 -17.25
C GLU A 83 0.98 12.93 -17.90
N LYS A 84 -0.35 12.89 -17.93
CA LYS A 84 -1.15 13.86 -18.73
C LYS A 84 -1.85 14.92 -17.89
N GLY A 85 -1.37 15.17 -16.66
CA GLY A 85 -2.03 16.07 -15.73
C GLY A 85 -3.35 15.51 -15.20
N GLY A 86 -3.45 14.18 -15.11
CA GLY A 86 -4.61 13.51 -14.52
C GLY A 86 -4.63 13.66 -12.99
N ARG A 87 -5.52 12.90 -12.36
CA ARG A 87 -5.82 12.94 -10.92
C ARG A 87 -4.57 12.86 -10.05
N TYR A 88 -3.57 12.06 -10.45
CA TYR A 88 -2.39 11.78 -9.62
C TYR A 88 -1.21 12.72 -9.89
N ALA A 89 -1.21 13.46 -11.00
CA ALA A 89 -0.04 14.25 -11.40
C ALA A 89 0.35 15.34 -10.38
N GLY A 90 -0.61 15.85 -9.60
CA GLY A 90 -0.35 16.81 -8.52
C GLY A 90 0.11 16.18 -7.21
N ASP A 91 -0.06 14.87 -7.04
CA ASP A 91 0.18 14.16 -5.77
C ASP A 91 1.53 13.43 -5.76
N VAL A 92 2.22 13.35 -6.91
CA VAL A 92 3.47 12.58 -7.06
C VAL A 92 4.55 13.06 -6.09
N ASP A 93 4.73 14.38 -5.99
CA ASP A 93 5.73 14.98 -5.10
C ASP A 93 5.39 14.67 -3.63
N ASP A 94 4.12 14.78 -3.26
CA ASP A 94 3.63 14.48 -1.90
C ASP A 94 3.84 13.00 -1.54
N TRP A 95 3.67 12.07 -2.50
CA TRP A 95 3.83 10.62 -2.26
C TRP A 95 5.26 10.19 -1.93
N VAL A 96 6.25 11.04 -2.23
CA VAL A 96 7.68 10.78 -1.97
C VAL A 96 8.33 11.83 -1.05
N GLU A 97 7.62 12.87 -0.63
CA GLU A 97 8.18 13.96 0.19
C GLU A 97 8.85 13.41 1.46
N ASP A 98 8.13 12.61 2.24
CA ASP A 98 8.65 12.03 3.48
C ASP A 98 9.80 11.05 3.21
N CYS A 99 9.76 10.36 2.07
CA CYS A 99 10.82 9.47 1.63
C CYS A 99 12.11 10.22 1.36
N GLU A 100 12.03 11.34 0.63
CA GLU A 100 13.18 12.19 0.31
C GLU A 100 13.73 12.87 1.55
N LYS A 101 12.86 13.25 2.48
CA LYS A 101 13.23 14.01 3.68
C LYS A 101 13.81 13.13 4.80
N TYR A 102 13.15 12.01 5.08
CA TYR A 102 13.43 11.17 6.25
C TYR A 102 14.02 9.80 5.89
N GLY A 103 14.05 9.44 4.61
CA GLY A 103 14.67 8.22 4.11
C GLY A 103 13.75 6.99 4.14
N LEU A 104 14.34 5.84 3.81
CA LEU A 104 13.60 4.62 3.50
C LEU A 104 12.77 4.07 4.67
N ASP A 105 13.26 4.15 5.91
CA ASP A 105 12.56 3.55 7.05
C ASP A 105 11.20 4.23 7.30
N VAL A 106 11.19 5.56 7.37
CA VAL A 106 9.95 6.35 7.51
C VAL A 106 9.04 6.17 6.31
N CYS A 107 9.63 6.17 5.12
CA CYS A 107 8.91 5.96 3.87
C CYS A 107 8.13 4.63 3.86
N VAL A 108 8.78 3.52 4.24
CA VAL A 108 8.12 2.21 4.30
C VAL A 108 7.01 2.19 5.35
N ASP A 109 7.24 2.77 6.53
CA ASP A 109 6.19 2.83 7.57
C ASP A 109 4.94 3.57 7.07
N GLU A 110 5.11 4.66 6.31
CA GLU A 110 4.00 5.39 5.71
C GLU A 110 3.26 4.55 4.66
N TRP A 111 3.98 3.86 3.77
CA TRP A 111 3.35 2.98 2.77
C TRP A 111 2.48 1.90 3.42
N LEU A 112 2.99 1.28 4.49
CA LEU A 112 2.29 0.25 5.23
C LEU A 112 1.08 0.83 5.99
N SER A 113 1.22 2.03 6.56
CA SER A 113 0.13 2.75 7.23
C SER A 113 -1.02 3.05 6.26
N GLU A 114 -0.71 3.65 5.11
CA GLU A 114 -1.67 3.95 4.05
C GLU A 114 -2.39 2.69 3.56
N SER A 115 -1.66 1.61 3.28
CA SER A 115 -2.23 0.33 2.87
C SER A 115 -3.14 -0.28 3.93
N SER A 116 -2.76 -0.20 5.21
CA SER A 116 -3.59 -0.69 6.31
C SER A 116 -4.89 0.11 6.46
N GLN A 117 -4.80 1.43 6.31
CA GLN A 117 -5.96 2.31 6.30
C GLN A 117 -6.88 1.99 5.12
N ALA A 118 -6.33 1.84 3.91
CA ALA A 118 -7.09 1.47 2.72
C ALA A 118 -7.80 0.11 2.89
N ALA A 119 -7.17 -0.86 3.57
CA ALA A 119 -7.79 -2.13 3.88
C ALA A 119 -9.00 -1.94 4.81
N CYS A 120 -8.85 -1.11 5.85
CA CYS A 120 -9.90 -0.84 6.83
C CYS A 120 -11.09 -0.06 6.26
N GLU A 121 -10.82 0.92 5.40
CA GLU A 121 -11.82 1.81 4.81
C GLU A 121 -12.52 1.18 3.62
N TYR A 122 -11.75 0.59 2.69
CA TYR A 122 -12.26 0.10 1.41
C TYR A 122 -12.27 -1.41 1.30
N GLY A 123 -11.29 -2.09 1.89
CA GLY A 123 -11.11 -3.54 1.80
C GLY A 123 -12.18 -4.36 2.50
N TYR A 124 -12.39 -4.11 3.79
CA TYR A 124 -13.32 -4.90 4.60
C TYR A 124 -14.77 -4.38 4.60
N ARG A 125 -15.10 -3.36 3.79
CA ARG A 125 -16.39 -2.64 3.88
C ARG A 125 -17.07 -2.43 2.54
N TYR A 126 -18.39 -2.57 2.53
CA TYR A 126 -19.25 -2.11 1.45
C TYR A 126 -19.32 -0.58 1.36
N VAL A 127 -19.86 -0.04 0.26
CA VAL A 127 -19.92 1.43 0.00
C VAL A 127 -20.67 2.14 1.12
N ASN A 128 -21.71 1.48 1.64
CA ASN A 128 -22.51 1.98 2.75
C ASN A 128 -21.81 1.89 4.12
N GLY A 129 -20.55 1.47 4.18
CA GLY A 129 -19.73 1.34 5.39
C GLY A 129 -19.95 0.05 6.19
N SER A 130 -20.92 -0.80 5.83
CA SER A 130 -21.13 -2.09 6.50
C SER A 130 -19.98 -3.07 6.21
N MET A 131 -19.71 -3.96 7.16
CA MET A 131 -18.62 -4.93 7.06
C MET A 131 -18.97 -6.05 6.08
N ILE A 132 -17.99 -6.47 5.26
CA ILE A 132 -18.06 -7.70 4.48
C ILE A 132 -17.80 -8.89 5.40
N LEU A 133 -18.69 -9.87 5.40
CA LEU A 133 -18.60 -11.09 6.19
C LEU A 133 -18.25 -12.31 5.34
N ASP A 134 -17.89 -13.40 6.01
CA ASP A 134 -17.63 -14.67 5.33
C ASP A 134 -18.91 -15.16 4.62
N HIS A 135 -18.74 -15.63 3.39
CA HIS A 135 -19.77 -16.06 2.44
C HIS A 135 -20.68 -14.97 1.85
N ASP A 136 -20.34 -13.70 2.05
CA ASP A 136 -21.09 -12.59 1.49
C ASP A 136 -21.06 -12.51 -0.04
N PHE A 137 -22.08 -11.83 -0.60
CA PHE A 137 -22.12 -11.44 -2.01
C PHE A 137 -21.59 -10.00 -2.18
N VAL A 138 -20.49 -9.85 -2.92
CA VAL A 138 -19.82 -8.56 -3.18
C VAL A 138 -20.30 -8.01 -4.54
N PRO A 139 -21.18 -6.98 -4.58
CA PRO A 139 -21.82 -6.53 -5.82
C PRO A 139 -20.85 -5.80 -6.76
N VAL A 140 -21.26 -5.56 -8.01
CA VAL A 140 -20.47 -4.78 -8.99
C VAL A 140 -20.21 -3.34 -8.55
N GLU A 141 -21.11 -2.77 -7.75
CA GLU A 141 -20.91 -1.45 -7.13
C GLU A 141 -19.66 -1.41 -6.25
N TYR A 142 -19.34 -2.53 -5.58
CA TYR A 142 -18.12 -2.63 -4.80
C TYR A 142 -16.90 -2.41 -5.71
N TYR A 143 -16.87 -3.09 -6.86
CA TYR A 143 -15.79 -2.96 -7.84
C TYR A 143 -15.68 -1.53 -8.39
N ASN A 144 -16.79 -0.94 -8.85
CA ASN A 144 -16.79 0.37 -9.51
C ASN A 144 -16.19 1.47 -8.65
N ASP A 145 -16.38 1.38 -7.34
CA ASP A 145 -15.87 2.33 -6.36
C ASP A 145 -14.43 1.99 -5.92
N ARG A 146 -14.05 0.71 -5.83
CA ARG A 146 -12.74 0.27 -5.29
C ARG A 146 -11.65 0.22 -6.33
N ILE A 147 -12.00 0.09 -7.61
CA ILE A 147 -11.00 0.04 -8.68
C ILE A 147 -10.15 1.31 -8.72
N GLU A 148 -10.69 2.46 -8.31
CA GLU A 148 -9.94 3.70 -8.21
C GLU A 148 -8.88 3.64 -7.11
N VAL A 149 -9.19 3.04 -5.95
CA VAL A 149 -8.22 2.79 -4.88
C VAL A 149 -7.12 1.83 -5.34
N VAL A 150 -7.48 0.78 -6.08
CA VAL A 150 -6.50 -0.17 -6.65
C VAL A 150 -5.56 0.54 -7.63
N LYS A 151 -6.08 1.40 -8.50
CA LYS A 151 -5.26 2.18 -9.46
C LYS A 151 -4.31 3.13 -8.74
N GLU A 152 -4.78 3.83 -7.71
CA GLU A 152 -3.94 4.73 -6.92
C GLU A 152 -2.81 3.98 -6.21
N GLN A 153 -3.11 2.82 -5.60
CA GLN A 153 -2.10 1.98 -4.94
C GLN A 153 -1.04 1.45 -5.93
N LEU A 154 -1.47 1.04 -7.14
CA LEU A 154 -0.54 0.66 -8.21
C LEU A 154 0.34 1.84 -8.65
N ALA A 155 -0.23 3.05 -8.75
CA ALA A 155 0.51 4.27 -9.09
C ALA A 155 1.55 4.60 -8.00
N LYS A 156 1.13 4.63 -6.73
CA LYS A 156 2.01 4.85 -5.57
C LYS A 156 3.17 3.84 -5.54
N GLY A 157 2.86 2.55 -5.69
CA GLY A 157 3.88 1.49 -5.73
C GLY A 157 4.90 1.69 -6.85
N GLY A 158 4.46 2.08 -8.05
CA GLY A 158 5.36 2.36 -9.18
C GLY A 158 6.26 3.57 -8.96
N ILE A 159 5.69 4.69 -8.48
CA ILE A 159 6.42 5.92 -8.19
C ILE A 159 7.45 5.70 -7.08
N ARG A 160 7.04 5.07 -5.98
CA ARG A 160 7.89 4.78 -4.82
C ARG A 160 8.98 3.76 -5.13
N LEU A 161 8.70 2.76 -5.98
CA LEU A 161 9.73 1.86 -6.51
C LEU A 161 10.75 2.62 -7.35
N THR A 162 10.29 3.55 -8.18
CA THR A 162 11.17 4.38 -9.01
C THR A 162 12.09 5.25 -8.15
N TRP A 163 11.53 5.93 -7.14
CA TRP A 163 12.31 6.69 -6.16
C TRP A 163 13.34 5.82 -5.45
N LEU A 164 12.95 4.64 -4.98
CA LEU A 164 13.85 3.71 -4.27
C LEU A 164 14.99 3.24 -5.18
N LEU A 165 14.69 2.81 -6.41
CA LEU A 165 15.72 2.35 -7.35
C LEU A 165 16.67 3.49 -7.74
N ASN A 166 16.14 4.69 -7.98
CA ASN A 166 16.96 5.87 -8.27
C ASN A 166 17.88 6.19 -7.09
N THR A 167 17.38 6.13 -5.85
CA THR A 167 18.19 6.37 -4.64
C THR A 167 19.26 5.30 -4.45
N LEU A 168 18.93 4.02 -4.65
CA LEU A 168 19.86 2.89 -4.49
C LEU A 168 20.99 2.86 -5.52
N PHE A 169 20.74 3.38 -6.73
CA PHE A 169 21.69 3.38 -7.83
C PHE A 169 22.26 4.78 -8.14
N ALA A 170 21.88 5.81 -7.38
CA ALA A 170 22.44 7.15 -7.51
C ALA A 170 23.92 7.17 -7.11
N ASP A 171 24.65 8.13 -7.68
CA ASP A 171 26.01 8.41 -7.27
C ASP A 171 26.01 8.98 -5.83
N PRO A 172 26.77 8.38 -4.88
CA PRO A 172 26.83 8.85 -3.50
C PRO A 172 27.33 10.30 -3.34
N GLU A 173 27.97 10.90 -4.36
CA GLU A 173 28.35 12.32 -4.32
C GLU A 173 27.16 13.28 -4.55
N VAL A 174 26.01 12.79 -5.02
CA VAL A 174 24.84 13.61 -5.42
C VAL A 174 23.61 13.37 -4.54
N THR A 175 23.63 12.35 -3.68
CA THR A 175 22.47 12.03 -2.82
C THR A 175 22.48 12.85 -1.53
N PRO A 176 21.46 13.70 -1.29
CA PRO A 176 21.34 14.35 0.00
C PRO A 176 21.17 13.29 1.09
N THR A 177 21.93 13.43 2.18
CA THR A 177 21.78 12.55 3.33
C THR A 177 20.42 12.82 3.97
N PRO A 178 19.56 11.80 4.18
CA PRO A 178 18.29 11.99 4.85
C PRO A 178 18.48 12.73 6.17
N VAL A 179 17.56 13.65 6.48
CA VAL A 179 17.61 14.36 7.75
C VAL A 179 17.29 13.34 8.83
N ALA A 180 18.20 13.14 9.77
CA ALA A 180 17.96 12.28 10.92
C ALA A 180 16.69 12.75 11.63
N VAL A 181 15.72 11.86 11.82
CA VAL A 181 14.51 12.14 12.60
C VAL A 181 14.94 12.49 14.02
N ASP A 182 14.67 13.71 14.48
CA ASP A 182 15.00 14.15 15.83
C ASP A 182 14.06 13.51 16.84
N CYS A 183 14.48 12.38 17.39
CA CYS A 183 13.76 11.66 18.43
C CYS A 183 14.26 11.95 19.84
N ALA A 184 15.10 12.97 20.05
CA ALA A 184 15.79 13.17 21.32
C ALA A 184 14.84 13.42 22.51
N GLU A 185 13.68 14.04 22.26
CA GLU A 185 12.66 14.23 23.30
C GLU A 185 11.92 12.93 23.63
N ALA A 186 11.60 12.12 22.62
CA ALA A 186 10.98 10.82 22.80
C ALA A 186 11.91 9.84 23.52
N ASP A 187 13.20 9.85 23.16
CA ASP A 187 14.23 9.04 23.81
C ASP A 187 14.40 9.43 25.28
N LYS A 188 14.41 10.73 25.60
CA LYS A 188 14.42 11.19 26.99
C LYS A 188 13.20 10.72 27.78
N LYS A 189 12.02 10.69 27.16
CA LYS A 189 10.80 10.15 27.81
C LYS A 189 10.93 8.65 28.05
N CYS A 190 11.46 7.91 27.08
CA CYS A 190 11.69 6.49 27.21
C CYS A 190 12.72 6.17 28.31
N GLU A 191 13.83 6.92 28.38
CA GLU A 191 14.88 6.77 29.39
C GLU A 191 14.37 6.92 30.84
N ILE A 192 13.32 7.74 31.06
CA ILE A 192 12.67 7.87 32.37
C ILE A 192 11.96 6.57 32.78
N SER A 193 11.36 5.88 31.81
CA SER A 193 10.60 4.65 32.06
C SER A 193 11.52 3.45 32.32
N TYR A 194 12.67 3.40 31.64
CA TYR A 194 13.64 2.32 31.75
C TYR A 194 15.04 2.82 31.35
N PRO A 195 16.09 2.67 32.18
CA PRO A 195 17.43 3.15 31.83
C PRO A 195 17.99 2.50 30.56
N GLY A 196 18.54 3.30 29.65
CA GLY A 196 18.99 2.90 28.31
C GLY A 196 17.84 2.70 27.31
N SER A 197 16.65 3.22 27.59
CA SER A 197 15.49 3.10 26.71
C SER A 197 15.41 4.25 25.72
N TYR A 198 14.98 3.92 24.51
CA TYR A 198 14.81 4.85 23.40
C TYR A 198 13.48 4.56 22.70
N CYS A 199 12.97 5.53 21.96
CA CYS A 199 11.74 5.39 21.20
C CYS A 199 11.98 4.58 19.93
N LYS A 200 11.27 3.45 19.78
CA LYS A 200 11.24 2.70 18.53
C LYS A 200 10.25 3.36 17.59
N TYR A 201 10.60 4.56 17.10
CA TYR A 201 9.73 5.38 16.28
C TYR A 201 9.33 4.72 14.95
N TRP A 202 10.14 3.78 14.48
CA TRP A 202 9.92 2.96 13.29
C TRP A 202 8.93 1.79 13.49
N GLN A 203 8.03 1.87 14.48
CA GLN A 203 7.00 0.85 14.69
C GLN A 203 5.63 1.44 14.42
N SER A 204 4.73 0.65 13.84
CA SER A 204 3.33 1.06 13.58
C SER A 204 2.58 1.55 14.82
N THR A 205 3.02 1.15 16.01
CA THR A 205 2.71 1.85 17.26
C THR A 205 4.04 2.05 17.98
N PRO A 206 4.65 3.24 17.87
CA PRO A 206 5.95 3.49 18.45
C PRO A 206 5.91 3.28 19.96
N VAL A 207 6.85 2.47 20.45
CA VAL A 207 6.98 2.23 21.88
C VAL A 207 8.43 2.30 22.35
N CYS A 208 8.60 2.66 23.61
CA CYS A 208 9.87 2.67 24.30
C CYS A 208 10.43 1.25 24.46
N PHE A 209 11.73 1.10 24.22
CA PHE A 209 12.44 -0.15 24.45
C PHE A 209 12.34 -0.57 25.94
N GLY A 210 11.86 -1.79 26.22
CA GLY A 210 11.83 -2.35 27.58
C GLY A 210 10.55 -2.04 28.38
N SER A 211 9.96 -0.85 28.25
CA SER A 211 8.70 -0.50 28.94
C SER A 211 7.44 -0.69 28.10
N ASN A 212 7.57 -0.73 26.77
CA ASN A 212 6.45 -0.75 25.81
C ASN A 212 5.47 0.44 25.96
N GLU A 213 5.87 1.51 26.65
CA GLU A 213 5.10 2.76 26.70
C GLU A 213 5.10 3.45 25.34
N ARG A 214 3.99 4.07 24.95
CA ARG A 214 3.92 4.77 23.66
C ARG A 214 4.86 5.96 23.62
N CYS A 215 5.51 6.15 22.47
CA CYS A 215 6.36 7.30 22.20
C CYS A 215 6.04 7.89 20.83
N SER A 216 6.67 9.02 20.48
CA SER A 216 6.60 9.64 19.14
C SER A 216 7.79 10.57 19.01
N CYS A 217 8.57 10.42 17.94
CA CYS A 217 9.11 11.59 17.26
C CYS A 217 8.06 12.06 16.23
#